data_AF-A0AA41S7H0-F1
#
_entry.id   AF-A0AA41S7H0-F1
#
_cell.length_a   1.000
_cell.length_b   1.000
_cell.length_c   1.000
_cell.angle_alpha   90.00
_cell.angle_beta   90.00
_cell.angle_gamma   90.00
#
_symmetry.space_group_name_H-M   'P 1'
#
loop_
_entity.id
_entity.type
_entity.pdbx_description
1 polymer ?
#
loop_
_entity_poly.entity_id
_entity_poly.type
_entity_poly.pdbx_seq_one_letter_code
_entity_poly.pdbx_strand_id
1 'polypeptide(L)' 'VLIGCDGVHSVVSKWLGLKDAVHSGRCAVRGLGVFPEGHGLNQEFQQFVDRGYRFGIAPVSKEEVYWFVAYQSIHSK' A
#
# COMPACT_ATOMS: atom_id res chain seq x y z
N VAL A 1 -30.38 4.87 -8.09
CA VAL A 1 -29.04 4.24 -8.12
C VAL A 1 -28.41 4.44 -6.75
N LEU A 2 -27.74 3.42 -6.18
CA LEU A 2 -26.96 3.50 -4.94
C LEU A 2 -25.47 3.30 -5.28
N ILE A 3 -24.58 4.13 -4.71
CA ILE A 3 -23.13 4.01 -4.87
C ILE A 3 -22.48 3.86 -3.47
N GLY A 4 -21.98 2.68 -3.15
CA GLY A 4 -21.32 2.38 -1.87
C GLY A 4 -19.82 2.66 -1.90
N CYS A 5 -19.41 3.92 -1.76
CA CYS A 5 -18.00 4.35 -1.68
C CYS A 5 -17.51 4.54 -0.23
N ASP A 6 -17.93 3.68 0.69
CA ASP A 6 -17.73 3.80 2.14
C ASP A 6 -16.56 2.95 2.70
N GLY A 7 -15.73 2.41 1.83
CA GLY A 7 -14.44 1.81 2.19
C GLY A 7 -14.51 0.37 2.72
N VAL A 8 -13.41 -0.10 3.33
CA VAL A 8 -13.22 -1.52 3.69
C VAL A 8 -14.21 -2.03 4.75
N HIS A 9 -14.81 -1.14 5.54
CA HIS A 9 -15.81 -1.46 6.56
C HIS A 9 -17.23 -1.14 6.12
N SER A 10 -17.49 -1.22 4.82
CA SER A 10 -18.74 -0.81 4.18
C SER A 10 -19.99 -1.38 4.86
N VAL A 11 -20.99 -0.51 5.05
CA VAL A 11 -22.35 -0.88 5.47
C VAL A 11 -23.16 -1.36 4.27
N VAL A 12 -22.93 -0.75 3.10
CA VAL A 12 -23.59 -1.15 1.85
C VAL A 12 -23.22 -2.58 1.47
N SER A 13 -21.95 -2.98 1.62
CA SER A 13 -21.51 -4.35 1.32
C SER A 13 -22.19 -5.39 2.22
N LYS A 14 -22.38 -5.07 3.51
CA LYS A 14 -23.08 -5.93 4.48
C LYS A 14 -24.55 -6.09 4.13
N TRP A 15 -25.22 -5.00 3.75
CA TRP A 15 -26.63 -5.05 3.31
C TRP A 15 -26.82 -5.93 2.07
N LEU A 16 -25.85 -5.91 1.15
CA LEU A 16 -25.84 -6.73 -0.05
C LEU A 16 -25.37 -8.18 0.17
N GLY A 17 -24.99 -8.55 1.40
CA GLY A 17 -24.53 -9.91 1.73
C GLY A 17 -23.17 -10.27 1.11
N LEU A 18 -22.31 -9.29 0.83
CA LEU A 18 -20.95 -9.56 0.34
C LEU A 18 -20.07 -10.12 1.46
N LYS A 19 -19.02 -10.85 1.07
CA LYS A 19 -18.07 -11.45 2.03
C LYS A 19 -17.26 -10.37 2.75
N ASP A 20 -16.91 -10.66 4.01
CA ASP A 20 -16.01 -9.83 4.80
C ASP A 20 -14.58 -9.82 4.23
N ALA A 21 -13.81 -8.80 4.61
CA ALA A 21 -12.39 -8.71 4.31
C ALA A 21 -11.62 -9.88 4.95
N VAL A 22 -10.64 -10.41 4.23
CA VAL A 22 -9.82 -11.55 4.68
C VAL A 22 -8.39 -11.10 4.94
N HIS A 23 -7.78 -11.63 6.00
CA HIS A 23 -6.40 -11.36 6.36
C HIS A 23 -5.42 -11.94 5.32
N SER A 24 -4.53 -11.12 4.76
CA SER A 24 -3.62 -11.51 3.67
C SER A 24 -2.35 -12.25 4.12
N GLY A 25 -2.13 -12.35 5.44
CA GLY A 25 -0.90 -12.89 6.03
C GLY A 25 0.30 -11.92 5.94
N ARG A 26 0.09 -10.68 5.50
CA ARG A 26 1.14 -9.69 5.28
C ARG A 26 0.85 -8.39 6.01
N CYS A 27 1.92 -7.74 6.44
CA CYS A 27 1.90 -6.38 6.98
C CYS A 27 2.64 -5.46 6.01
N ALA A 28 2.37 -4.16 6.11
CA ALA A 28 3.14 -3.14 5.40
C ALA A 28 3.43 -1.95 6.32
N VAL A 29 4.67 -1.47 6.26
CA VAL A 29 5.06 -0.15 6.76
C VAL A 29 5.23 0.74 5.54
N ARG A 30 4.77 1.98 5.61
CA ARG A 30 4.81 2.92 4.51
C ARG A 30 4.94 4.34 5.02
N GLY A 31 5.43 5.22 4.17
CA GLY A 31 5.58 6.63 4.49
C GLY A 31 5.72 7.51 3.26
N LEU A 32 5.74 8.80 3.51
CA LEU A 32 6.07 9.84 2.53
C LEU A 32 7.37 10.49 2.99
N GLY A 33 8.43 10.33 2.21
CA GLY A 33 9.66 11.09 2.38
C GLY A 33 9.51 12.44 1.70
N VAL A 34 9.91 13.51 2.39
CA VAL A 34 9.90 14.89 1.87
C VAL A 34 11.34 15.36 1.72
N PHE A 35 11.68 15.86 0.55
CA PHE A 35 12.99 16.31 0.10
C PHE A 35 12.83 17.72 -0.45
N PRO A 36 12.93 18.77 0.40
CA PRO A 36 12.67 20.16 0.00
C PRO A 36 13.57 20.64 -1.15
N GLU A 37 14.79 20.12 -1.26
CA GLU A 37 15.73 20.45 -2.34
C GLU A 37 15.51 19.58 -3.60
N GLY A 38 14.53 18.69 -3.56
CA GLY A 38 14.21 17.71 -4.59
C GLY A 38 14.88 16.35 -4.35
N HIS A 39 14.18 15.26 -4.69
CA HIS A 39 14.67 13.90 -4.44
C HIS A 39 15.62 13.37 -5.54
N GLY A 40 15.70 14.03 -6.71
CA GLY A 40 16.63 13.69 -7.79
C GLY A 40 16.42 12.31 -8.45
N LEU A 41 15.28 11.66 -8.20
CA LEU A 41 14.92 10.37 -8.80
C LEU A 41 14.16 10.59 -10.11
N ASN A 42 14.29 9.67 -11.05
CA ASN A 42 13.42 9.64 -12.23
C ASN A 42 11.97 9.35 -11.82
N GLN A 43 11.00 9.86 -12.58
CA GLN A 43 9.56 9.64 -12.33
C GLN A 43 9.14 8.20 -12.70
N GLU A 44 9.69 7.23 -11.97
CA GLU A 44 9.55 5.80 -12.22
C GLU A 44 9.31 5.07 -10.90
N PHE A 45 8.42 4.08 -10.92
CA PHE A 45 8.23 3.21 -9.77
C PHE A 45 9.33 2.16 -9.71
N GLN A 46 10.07 2.12 -8.61
CA GLN A 46 11.08 1.11 -8.35
C GLN A 46 10.54 0.10 -7.35
N GLN A 47 10.63 -1.18 -7.71
CA GLN A 47 10.20 -2.28 -6.84
C GLN A 47 11.30 -3.31 -6.69
N PHE A 48 11.54 -3.68 -5.44
CA PHE A 48 12.49 -4.71 -5.04
C PHE A 48 11.70 -5.83 -4.37
N VAL A 49 11.89 -7.05 -4.85
CA VAL A 49 11.16 -8.23 -4.36
C VAL A 49 12.17 -9.27 -3.91
N ASP A 50 11.99 -9.75 -2.68
CA ASP A 50 12.77 -10.83 -2.11
C ASP A 50 11.85 -11.80 -1.35
N ARG A 51 12.40 -12.88 -0.79
CA ARG A 51 11.67 -13.94 -0.07
C ARG A 51 10.86 -13.37 1.09
N GLY A 52 9.58 -13.15 0.82
CA GLY A 52 8.63 -12.67 1.81
C GLY A 52 8.65 -11.16 2.04
N TYR A 53 9.46 -10.41 1.29
CA TYR A 53 9.56 -8.95 1.40
C TYR A 53 9.37 -8.28 0.05
N ARG A 54 8.73 -7.12 0.06
CA ARG A 54 8.68 -6.20 -1.08
C ARG A 54 8.96 -4.81 -0.58
N PHE A 55 9.90 -4.13 -1.21
CA PHE A 55 10.15 -2.72 -0.99
C PHE A 55 9.81 -1.96 -2.26
N GLY A 56 9.22 -0.78 -2.13
CA GLY A 56 8.92 0.07 -3.27
C GLY A 56 9.16 1.53 -2.97
N ILE A 57 9.61 2.25 -4.00
CA ILE A 57 9.82 3.68 -4.02
C ILE A 57 9.06 4.25 -5.22
N ALA A 58 8.20 5.23 -4.97
CA ALA A 58 7.41 5.91 -5.98
C ALA A 58 7.53 7.43 -5.79
N PRO A 59 8.21 8.15 -6.70
CA PRO A 59 8.13 9.61 -6.73
C PRO A 59 6.68 10.08 -6.92
N VAL A 60 6.22 10.93 -6.02
CA VAL A 60 4.86 11.52 -6.04
C VAL A 60 4.91 12.91 -6.65
N SER A 61 5.93 13.68 -6.29
CA SER A 61 6.24 15.00 -6.82
C SER A 61 7.76 15.19 -6.82
N LYS A 62 8.27 16.33 -7.30
CA LYS A 62 9.72 16.62 -7.28
C LYS A 62 10.35 16.57 -5.89
N GLU A 63 9.54 16.76 -4.84
CA GLU A 63 9.97 16.86 -3.45
C GLU A 63 9.46 15.71 -2.60
N GLU A 64 8.57 14.86 -3.11
CA GLU A 64 7.90 13.83 -2.31
C GLU A 64 8.06 12.45 -2.91
N VAL A 65 8.39 11.49 -2.05
CA VAL A 65 8.57 10.10 -2.43
C VAL A 65 7.75 9.22 -1.50
N TYR A 66 6.77 8.51 -2.05
CA TYR A 66 6.09 7.45 -1.34
C TYR A 66 6.98 6.21 -1.29
N TRP A 67 7.09 5.60 -0.13
CA TRP A 67 7.82 4.35 0.02
C TRP A 67 7.02 3.35 0.86
N PHE A 68 7.28 2.07 0.64
CA PHE A 68 6.71 1.01 1.47
C PHE A 68 7.64 -0.19 1.59
N VAL A 69 7.53 -0.88 2.71
CA VAL A 69 8.00 -2.26 2.91
C VAL A 69 6.79 -3.12 3.24
N ALA A 70 6.50 -4.13 2.42
CA ALA A 70 5.51 -5.16 2.70
C ALA A 70 6.22 -6.47 3.04
N TYR A 71 5.80 -7.15 4.11
CA TYR A 71 6.45 -8.36 4.61
C TYR A 71 5.42 -9.38 5.12
N GLN A 72 5.79 -10.65 5.16
CA GLN A 72 4.95 -11.70 5.76
C GLN A 72 4.91 -11.51 7.28
N SER A 73 3.70 -11.47 7.83
CA SER A 73 3.46 -11.32 9.29
C SER A 73 3.82 -12.56 10.10
N ILE A 74 4.00 -13.71 9.42
CA ILE A 74 4.30 -15.01 10.02
C ILE A 74 5.52 -15.56 9.29
N HIS A 75 6.53 -16.02 10.03
CA HIS A 75 7.62 -16.79 9.42
C HIS A 75 7.01 -18.05 8.79
N SER A 76 7.21 -18.27 7.50
CA SER A 76 7.07 -19.62 6.95
C SER A 76 7.99 -20.51 7.77
N LYS A 77 7.46 -21.60 8.31
CA LYS A 77 8.31 -22.71 8.74
C LYS A 77 9.15 -23.19 7.57
#